data_AF-A0A1H7Y701-F1
#
_entry.id   AF-A0A1H7Y701-F1
#
_cell.length_a   1.000
_cell.length_b   1.000
_cell.length_c   1.000
_cell.angle_alpha   90.00
_cell.angle_beta   90.00
_cell.angle_gamma   90.00
#
_symmetry.space_group_name_H-M   'P 1'
#
loop_
_entity.id
_entity.type
_entity.pdbx_description
1 polymer ?
#
loop_
_entity_poly.entity_id
_entity_poly.type
_entity_poly.pdbx_seq_one_letter_code
_entity_poly.pdbx_strand_id
1 'polypeptide(L)'
;MSQEKPISEVNTYGKDTPVGRPDTDGRAAVFVPTSSFDAANNANIRLGAGIVGFGNPDGTLTVYFESNRFDETSLHKWENKARKAYDRMVAGAPTVSKAKINASMLEQIGIIDGMGIHLKQPERLEQWLERANALDTAPASPITLWKTK
;
A
#
# COMPACT_ATOMS: atom_id res chain seq x y z
N MET A 1 22.21 -20.48 -34.22
CA MET A 1 22.11 -20.54 -32.75
C MET A 1 21.57 -19.19 -32.28
N SER A 2 20.26 -18.96 -32.43
CA SER A 2 19.63 -17.73 -31.95
C SER A 2 19.35 -17.92 -30.47
N GLN A 3 20.02 -17.15 -29.62
CA GLN A 3 19.72 -17.10 -28.19
C GLN A 3 18.33 -16.48 -28.03
N GLU A 4 17.34 -17.30 -27.71
CA GLU A 4 16.06 -16.86 -27.19
C GLU A 4 16.32 -16.20 -25.84
N LYS A 5 16.22 -14.86 -25.80
CA LYS A 5 16.20 -14.11 -24.55
C LYS A 5 14.99 -14.61 -23.75
N PRO A 6 15.15 -15.01 -22.48
CA PRO A 6 14.02 -15.41 -21.66
C PRO A 6 13.05 -14.23 -21.59
N ILE A 7 11.80 -14.50 -21.93
CA ILE A 7 10.68 -13.57 -21.77
C ILE A 7 10.72 -13.19 -20.29
N SER A 8 11.23 -11.98 -20.01
CA SER A 8 11.21 -11.44 -18.65
C SER A 8 9.75 -11.35 -18.31
N GLU A 9 9.25 -12.20 -17.40
CA GLU A 9 7.91 -12.08 -16.84
C GLU A 9 7.80 -10.66 -16.31
N VAL A 10 7.14 -9.80 -17.09
CA VAL A 10 6.82 -8.45 -16.65
C VAL A 10 5.70 -8.66 -15.66
N ASN A 11 6.07 -8.90 -14.39
CA ASN A 11 5.15 -8.92 -13.26
C ASN A 11 4.63 -7.48 -13.13
N THR A 12 3.62 -7.16 -13.93
CA THR A 12 2.90 -5.90 -13.84
C THR A 12 2.00 -5.95 -12.62
N TYR A 13 1.91 -4.81 -11.94
CA TYR A 13 0.88 -4.58 -10.93
C TYR A 13 -0.51 -4.83 -11.52
N GLY A 14 -1.48 -5.19 -10.67
CA GLY A 14 -2.82 -5.61 -11.11
C GLY A 14 -3.48 -4.60 -12.03
N LYS A 15 -4.33 -5.06 -12.95
CA LYS A 15 -5.04 -4.22 -13.94
C LYS A 15 -5.77 -3.00 -13.33
N ASP A 16 -6.14 -3.08 -12.06
CA ASP A 16 -6.83 -2.02 -11.30
C ASP A 16 -5.90 -1.06 -10.57
N THR A 17 -4.58 -1.27 -10.59
CA THR A 17 -3.62 -0.38 -9.93
C THR A 17 -3.51 0.92 -10.74
N PRO A 18 -3.82 2.10 -10.15
CA PRO A 18 -3.68 3.37 -10.83
C PRO A 18 -2.22 3.60 -11.25
N VAL A 19 -2.01 4.17 -12.45
CA VAL A 19 -0.68 4.50 -12.98
C VAL A 19 -0.42 5.99 -12.82
N GLY A 20 0.75 6.33 -12.28
CA GLY A 20 1.12 7.71 -11.99
C GLY A 20 0.64 8.19 -10.61
N ARG A 21 1.29 9.23 -10.10
CA ARG A 21 0.96 9.80 -8.79
C ARG A 21 -0.46 10.38 -8.84
N PRO A 22 -1.34 10.06 -7.88
CA PRO A 22 -2.65 10.70 -7.80
C PRO A 22 -2.52 12.18 -7.45
N ASP A 23 -3.38 13.00 -8.06
CA ASP A 23 -3.63 14.38 -7.63
C ASP A 23 -4.63 14.41 -6.46
N THR A 24 -5.07 15.60 -6.05
CA THR A 24 -6.09 15.76 -5.01
C THR A 24 -7.34 14.94 -5.36
N ASP A 25 -7.80 14.12 -4.42
CA ASP A 25 -8.90 13.16 -4.57
C ASP A 25 -8.67 12.04 -5.62
N GLY A 26 -7.46 11.95 -6.17
CA GLY A 26 -7.07 10.90 -7.11
C GLY A 26 -6.96 9.54 -6.46
N ARG A 27 -7.25 8.48 -7.22
CA ARG A 27 -7.24 7.11 -6.69
C ARG A 27 -5.82 6.56 -6.58
N ALA A 28 -5.58 5.82 -5.52
CA ALA A 28 -4.40 4.99 -5.36
C ALA A 28 -4.77 3.55 -4.97
N ALA A 29 -3.85 2.62 -5.19
CA ALA A 29 -4.00 1.25 -4.75
C ALA A 29 -3.57 1.08 -3.29
N VAL A 30 -4.27 0.20 -2.58
CA VAL A 30 -3.93 -0.24 -1.22
C VAL A 30 -3.28 -1.62 -1.32
N PHE A 31 -2.16 -1.80 -0.64
CA PHE A 31 -1.35 -3.01 -0.75
C PHE A 31 -1.10 -3.68 0.61
N VAL A 32 -0.84 -4.99 0.56
CA VAL A 32 -0.20 -5.73 1.63
C VAL A 32 1.02 -6.49 1.09
N PRO A 33 2.03 -6.76 1.93
CA PRO A 33 3.16 -7.60 1.54
C PRO A 33 2.75 -9.04 1.19
N THR A 34 3.32 -9.58 0.12
CA THR A 34 3.19 -11.01 -0.22
C THR A 34 4.13 -11.86 0.64
N SER A 35 4.02 -13.19 0.57
CA SER A 35 4.99 -14.10 1.19
C SER A 35 6.42 -13.93 0.66
N SER A 36 6.58 -13.38 -0.54
CA SER A 36 7.88 -13.08 -1.15
C SER A 36 8.48 -11.76 -0.67
N PHE A 37 7.74 -10.99 0.14
CA PHE A 37 8.24 -9.72 0.67
C PHE A 37 9.27 -9.97 1.76
N ASP A 38 10.50 -9.55 1.49
CA ASP A 38 11.57 -9.59 2.48
C ASP A 38 11.49 -8.36 3.40
N ALA A 39 10.90 -8.56 4.58
CA ALA A 39 10.80 -7.52 5.60
C ALA A 39 12.16 -7.11 6.20
N ALA A 40 13.18 -7.98 6.17
CA ALA A 40 14.51 -7.67 6.68
C ALA A 40 15.24 -6.70 5.74
N ASN A 41 15.10 -6.89 4.43
CA ASN A 41 15.66 -5.99 3.42
C ASN A 41 14.82 -4.73 3.17
N ASN A 42 13.53 -4.74 3.56
CA ASN A 42 12.63 -3.58 3.50
C ASN A 42 12.31 -3.02 4.89
N ALA A 43 13.34 -2.87 5.73
CA ALA A 43 13.23 -2.53 7.16
C ALA A 43 12.39 -1.27 7.49
N ASN A 44 12.09 -0.43 6.50
CA ASN A 44 11.25 0.75 6.66
C ASN A 44 9.74 0.42 6.68
N ILE A 45 9.30 -0.64 5.99
CA ILE A 45 7.90 -1.09 5.99
C ILE A 45 7.75 -2.13 7.09
N ARG A 46 7.27 -1.68 8.26
CA ARG A 46 7.06 -2.57 9.41
C ARG A 46 5.77 -3.38 9.24
N LEU A 47 5.69 -4.50 9.95
CA LEU A 47 4.47 -5.28 10.08
C LEU A 47 3.31 -4.38 10.54
N GLY A 48 2.15 -4.52 9.90
CA GLY A 48 0.95 -3.73 10.22
C GLY A 48 0.97 -2.27 9.74
N ALA A 49 1.91 -1.91 8.85
CA ALA A 49 1.88 -0.62 8.17
C ALA A 49 0.68 -0.50 7.21
N GLY A 50 0.17 0.72 7.07
CA GLY A 50 -0.71 1.06 5.94
C GLY A 50 0.15 1.36 4.72
N ILE A 51 -0.07 0.64 3.61
CA ILE A 51 0.72 0.78 2.37
C ILE A 51 -0.21 1.18 1.24
N VAL A 52 0.12 2.28 0.57
CA VAL A 52 -0.63 2.80 -0.57
C VAL A 52 0.32 3.17 -1.69
N GLY A 53 -0.11 3.12 -2.94
CA GLY A 53 0.78 3.43 -4.04
C GLY A 53 0.14 3.43 -5.40
N PHE A 54 0.99 3.61 -6.41
CA PHE A 54 0.63 3.63 -7.81
C PHE A 54 1.70 2.93 -8.64
N GLY A 55 1.29 2.48 -9.82
CA GLY A 55 2.14 1.89 -10.83
C GLY A 55 3.00 2.91 -11.56
N ASN A 56 4.24 2.53 -11.84
CA ASN A 56 5.16 3.28 -12.67
C ASN A 56 5.17 2.71 -14.11
N PRO A 57 5.51 3.52 -15.13
CA PRO A 57 5.61 3.04 -16.51
C PRO A 57 6.63 1.92 -16.73
N ASP A 58 7.61 1.78 -15.83
CA ASP A 58 8.64 0.74 -15.87
C ASP A 58 8.21 -0.60 -15.22
N GLY A 59 6.93 -0.73 -14.83
CA GLY A 59 6.37 -1.94 -14.22
C GLY A 59 6.58 -2.05 -12.70
N THR A 60 7.30 -1.12 -12.08
CA THR A 60 7.46 -1.09 -10.61
C THR A 60 6.31 -0.34 -9.93
N LEU A 61 6.22 -0.45 -8.60
CA LEU A 61 5.32 0.32 -7.76
C LEU A 61 6.07 1.43 -7.05
N THR A 62 5.50 2.63 -7.02
CA THR A 62 5.87 3.65 -6.05
C THR A 62 4.88 3.58 -4.89
N VAL A 63 5.38 3.28 -3.69
CA VAL A 63 4.54 3.15 -2.49
C VAL A 63 4.93 4.17 -1.43
N TYR A 64 3.91 4.62 -0.71
CA TYR A 64 4.02 5.36 0.53
C TYR A 64 3.46 4.48 1.65
N PHE A 65 4.04 4.59 2.83
CA PHE A 65 3.64 3.77 3.96
C PHE A 65 3.65 4.54 5.27
N GLU A 66 2.90 4.06 6.26
CA GLU A 66 2.93 4.57 7.62
C GLU A 66 2.85 3.41 8.59
N SER A 67 3.81 3.34 9.51
CA SER A 67 3.97 2.26 10.49
C SER A 67 3.69 2.73 11.92
N ASN A 68 3.30 3.99 12.10
CA ASN A 68 3.21 4.66 13.39
C ASN A 68 4.52 4.57 14.21
N ARG A 69 5.67 4.88 13.57
CA ARG A 69 6.99 4.72 14.20
C ARG A 69 7.17 5.54 15.48
N PHE A 70 6.44 6.65 15.61
CA PHE A 70 6.50 7.58 16.73
C PHE A 70 5.39 7.37 17.77
N ASP A 71 4.60 6.31 17.64
CA ASP A 71 3.51 5.96 18.56
C ASP A 71 2.50 7.11 18.77
N GLU A 72 2.10 7.75 17.66
CA GLU A 72 1.06 8.76 17.65
C GLU A 72 -0.32 8.10 17.91
N THR A 73 -1.04 8.56 18.92
CA THR A 73 -2.33 7.98 19.33
C THR A 73 -3.38 8.00 18.21
N SER A 74 -3.33 9.02 17.34
CA SER A 74 -4.23 9.14 16.18
C SER A 74 -4.00 8.07 15.11
N LEU A 75 -2.88 7.34 15.15
CA LEU A 75 -2.48 6.35 14.15
C LEU A 75 -2.54 4.91 14.64
N HIS A 76 -3.20 4.64 15.78
CA HIS A 76 -3.39 3.26 16.22
C HIS A 76 -4.20 2.44 15.21
N LYS A 77 -5.29 3.02 14.68
CA LYS A 77 -6.12 2.36 13.67
C LYS A 77 -5.41 2.29 12.31
N TRP A 78 -5.52 1.13 11.65
CA TRP A 78 -4.81 0.88 10.40
C TRP A 78 -5.26 1.83 9.28
N GLU A 79 -6.56 2.13 9.20
CA GLU A 79 -7.11 3.07 8.21
C GLU A 79 -6.48 4.47 8.32
N ASN A 80 -6.13 4.91 9.53
CA ASN A 80 -5.49 6.22 9.75
C ASN A 80 -4.03 6.21 9.26
N LYS A 81 -3.33 5.08 9.39
CA LYS A 81 -1.99 4.90 8.80
C LYS A 81 -2.08 4.98 7.28
N ALA A 82 -3.00 4.23 6.67
CA ALA A 82 -3.22 4.23 5.23
C ALA A 82 -3.60 5.63 4.71
N ARG A 83 -4.48 6.34 5.43
CA ARG A 83 -4.85 7.73 5.12
C ARG A 83 -3.66 8.68 5.17
N LYS A 84 -2.85 8.64 6.23
CA LYS A 84 -1.65 9.49 6.36
C LYS A 84 -0.63 9.22 5.25
N ALA A 85 -0.45 7.95 4.85
CA ALA A 85 0.39 7.59 3.73
C ALA A 85 -0.14 8.14 2.39
N TYR A 86 -1.47 8.08 2.20
CA TYR A 86 -2.14 8.62 1.02
C TYR A 86 -2.05 10.15 0.94
N ASP A 87 -2.30 10.87 2.03
CA ASP A 87 -2.20 12.32 2.07
C ASP A 87 -0.79 12.80 1.70
N ARG A 88 0.26 12.12 2.18
CA ARG A 88 1.66 12.40 1.81
C ARG A 88 1.92 12.15 0.32
N MET A 89 1.33 11.09 -0.23
CA MET A 89 1.49 10.73 -1.63
C MET A 89 0.87 11.78 -2.55
N VAL A 90 -0.38 12.18 -2.28
CA VAL A 90 -1.10 13.23 -3.02
C VAL A 90 -0.36 14.57 -2.94
N ALA A 91 0.08 14.95 -1.74
CA ALA A 91 0.86 16.17 -1.53
C ALA A 91 2.26 16.13 -2.19
N GLY A 92 2.74 14.96 -2.62
CA GLY A 92 4.09 14.78 -3.11
C GLY A 92 5.17 15.10 -2.08
N ALA A 93 4.85 14.92 -0.79
CA ALA A 93 5.70 15.37 0.30
C ALA A 93 7.05 14.61 0.31
N PRO A 94 8.19 15.30 0.54
CA PRO A 94 9.46 14.63 0.78
C PRO A 94 9.35 13.80 2.07
N THR A 95 9.47 12.49 1.97
CA THR A 95 9.35 11.57 3.10
C THR A 95 10.28 10.38 2.95
N VAL A 96 10.79 9.89 4.08
CA VAL A 96 11.52 8.61 4.17
C VAL A 96 10.58 7.41 4.12
N SER A 97 9.28 7.64 4.31
CA SER A 97 8.24 6.59 4.25
C SER A 97 7.70 6.41 2.83
N LYS A 98 8.62 6.31 1.87
CA LYS A 98 8.38 6.13 0.44
C LYS A 98 9.41 5.15 -0.12
N ALA A 99 8.96 4.23 -0.96
CA ALA A 99 9.84 3.25 -1.61
C ALA A 99 9.40 2.96 -3.05
N LYS A 100 10.35 2.49 -3.86
CA LYS A 100 10.09 1.89 -5.17
C LYS A 100 10.28 0.38 -5.02
N ILE A 101 9.23 -0.38 -5.32
CA ILE A 101 9.17 -1.82 -5.02
C ILE A 101 8.75 -2.58 -6.28
N ASN A 102 9.23 -3.82 -6.43
CA ASN A 102 8.74 -4.72 -7.48
C ASN A 102 7.27 -5.09 -7.21
N ALA A 103 6.42 -5.04 -8.24
CA ALA A 103 5.01 -5.35 -8.10
C ALA A 103 4.74 -6.77 -7.56
N SER A 104 5.63 -7.74 -7.78
CA SER A 104 5.48 -9.11 -7.24
C SER A 104 5.59 -9.22 -5.72
N MET A 105 6.16 -8.21 -5.06
CA MET A 105 6.36 -8.20 -3.61
C MET A 105 5.12 -7.69 -2.85
N LEU A 106 4.14 -7.10 -3.54
CA LEU A 106 2.96 -6.50 -2.94
C LEU A 106 1.69 -6.99 -3.65
N GLU A 107 0.67 -7.32 -2.86
CA GLU A 107 -0.65 -7.69 -3.37
C GLU A 107 -1.61 -6.52 -3.19
N GLN A 108 -2.30 -6.13 -4.27
CA GLN A 108 -3.34 -5.11 -4.20
C GLN A 108 -4.59 -5.69 -3.55
N ILE A 109 -5.00 -5.11 -2.43
CA ILE A 109 -6.19 -5.54 -1.67
C ILE A 109 -7.34 -4.54 -1.74
N GLY A 110 -7.14 -3.38 -2.36
CA GLY A 110 -8.17 -2.35 -2.45
C GLY A 110 -7.70 -1.08 -3.15
N ILE A 111 -8.51 -0.04 -2.97
CA ILE A 111 -8.22 1.33 -3.41
C ILE A 111 -8.49 2.32 -2.28
N ILE A 112 -7.83 3.47 -2.37
CA ILE A 112 -8.01 4.61 -1.50
C ILE A 112 -8.12 5.87 -2.35
N ASP A 113 -8.96 6.80 -1.94
CA ASP A 113 -9.14 8.11 -2.60
C ASP A 113 -9.56 9.19 -1.59
N GLY A 114 -9.97 10.34 -2.13
CA GLY A 114 -10.46 11.48 -1.35
C GLY A 114 -11.71 11.21 -0.51
N MET A 115 -12.46 10.13 -0.78
CA MET A 115 -13.70 9.76 -0.09
C MET A 115 -13.53 8.64 0.93
N GLY A 116 -12.66 7.66 0.65
CA GLY A 116 -12.51 6.53 1.56
C GLY A 116 -11.45 5.50 1.16
N ILE A 117 -11.47 4.39 1.89
CA ILE A 117 -10.84 3.12 1.51
C ILE A 117 -11.94 2.15 1.10
N HIS A 118 -11.71 1.45 0.00
CA HIS A 118 -12.50 0.31 -0.46
C HIS A 118 -11.61 -0.92 -0.56
N LEU A 119 -11.74 -1.83 0.40
CA LEU A 119 -11.06 -3.12 0.40
C LEU A 119 -11.84 -4.13 -0.43
N LYS A 120 -11.18 -4.72 -1.42
CA LYS A 120 -11.68 -5.85 -2.20
C LYS A 120 -11.39 -7.20 -1.52
N GLN A 121 -10.29 -7.28 -0.76
CA GLN A 121 -9.82 -8.49 -0.08
C GLN A 121 -9.48 -8.18 1.40
N PRO A 122 -10.48 -7.91 2.26
CA PRO A 122 -10.26 -7.62 3.68
C PRO A 122 -9.54 -8.76 4.43
N GLU A 123 -9.76 -10.01 4.05
CA GLU A 123 -9.12 -11.18 4.64
C GLU A 123 -7.59 -11.18 4.50
N ARG A 124 -7.07 -10.60 3.40
CA ARG A 124 -5.62 -10.43 3.20
C ARG A 124 -5.04 -9.39 4.15
N LEU A 125 -5.81 -8.34 4.43
CA LEU A 125 -5.44 -7.35 5.44
C LEU A 125 -5.44 -7.95 6.83
N GLU A 126 -6.46 -8.73 7.19
CA GLU A 126 -6.55 -9.39 8.48
C GLU A 126 -5.36 -10.33 8.71
N GLN A 127 -5.01 -11.16 7.73
CA GLN A 127 -3.81 -12.03 7.81
C GLN A 127 -2.52 -11.24 8.01
N TRP A 128 -2.40 -10.08 7.34
CA TRP A 128 -1.25 -9.19 7.51
C TRP A 128 -1.19 -8.58 8.93
N LEU A 129 -2.33 -8.13 9.45
CA LEU A 129 -2.44 -7.55 10.78
C LEU A 129 -2.27 -8.59 11.89
N GLU A 130 -2.73 -9.81 11.69
CA GLU A 130 -2.53 -10.93 12.59
C GLU A 130 -1.03 -11.26 12.74
N ARG A 131 -0.30 -11.35 11.62
CA ARG A 131 1.17 -11.51 11.63
C ARG A 131 1.88 -10.35 12.33
N ALA A 132 1.29 -9.16 12.31
CA ALA A 132 1.79 -7.98 13.00
C ALA A 132 1.38 -7.90 14.47
N ASN A 133 0.57 -8.86 14.97
CA ASN A 133 -0.08 -8.79 16.28
C ASN A 133 -0.86 -7.47 16.50
N ALA A 134 -1.57 -7.03 15.46
CA ALA A 134 -2.29 -5.76 15.40
C ALA A 134 -3.71 -5.91 14.83
N LEU A 135 -4.32 -7.09 14.99
CA LEU A 135 -5.66 -7.39 14.45
C LEU A 135 -6.75 -6.48 15.04
N ASP A 136 -6.56 -6.01 16.27
CA ASP A 136 -7.42 -5.01 16.95
C ASP A 136 -7.43 -3.63 16.25
N THR A 137 -6.44 -3.39 15.40
CA THR A 137 -6.31 -2.15 14.60
C THR A 137 -7.02 -2.23 13.25
N ALA A 138 -7.57 -3.40 12.88
CA ALA A 138 -8.27 -3.60 11.62
C ALA A 138 -9.49 -2.66 11.48
N PRO A 139 -9.83 -2.25 10.25
CA PRO A 139 -11.03 -1.48 9.99
C PRO A 139 -12.27 -2.31 10.30
N ALA A 140 -13.31 -1.68 10.86
CA ALA A 140 -14.55 -2.36 11.24
C ALA A 140 -15.40 -2.84 10.04
N SER A 141 -15.11 -2.34 8.84
CA SER A 141 -15.83 -2.66 7.60
C SER A 141 -14.88 -2.60 6.40
N PRO A 142 -15.12 -3.38 5.33
CA PRO A 142 -14.34 -3.30 4.08
C PRO A 142 -14.38 -1.93 3.40
N ILE A 143 -15.40 -1.11 3.71
CA ILE A 143 -15.53 0.26 3.25
C ILE A 143 -15.35 1.19 4.45
N THR A 144 -14.32 2.03 4.38
CA THR A 144 -14.07 3.09 5.36
C THR A 144 -14.27 4.43 4.67
N LEU A 145 -15.27 5.20 5.08
CA LEU A 145 -15.50 6.55 4.56
C LEU A 145 -14.81 7.56 5.48
N TRP A 146 -14.16 8.55 4.88
CA TRP A 146 -13.71 9.71 5.62
C TRP A 146 -14.93 10.51 6.06
N LYS A 147 -14.94 11.01 7.30
CA LYS A 147 -16.03 11.88 7.74
C LYS A 147 -16.03 13.12 6.84
N THR A 148 -17.00 13.21 5.94
CA THR A 148 -17.37 14.47 5.30
C THR A 148 -17.87 15.37 6.43
N LYS A 149 -17.19 16.51 6.61
CA LYS A 149 -17.70 17.59 7.46
C LYS A 149 -18.95 18.19 6.84
#